data_AF-A0A9E4TBM3-F1
#
_entry.id   AF-A0A9E4TBM3-F1
#
_cell.length_a   1.000
_cell.length_b   1.000
_cell.length_c   1.000
_cell.angle_alpha   90.00
_cell.angle_beta   90.00
_cell.angle_gamma   90.00
#
_symmetry.space_group_name_H-M   'P 1'
#
loop_
_entity.id
_entity.type
_entity.pdbx_description
1 polymer ?
#
loop_
_entity_poly.entity_id
_entity_poly.type
_entity_poly.pdbx_seq_one_letter_code
_entity_poly.pdbx_strand_id
1 'polypeptide(L)'
;VIRDLDEKLPRVMAFIENWALRPGFPRARFKLLLGAVKLNRALRLPWWGPFIIAKRIFRAMPCVEITFTGEPVRRDAGGPPALSEQRDGRPY
;
A
#
# COMPACT_ATOMS: atom_id res chain seq x y z
N VAL A 1 -11.54 -7.89 -0.78
CA VAL A 1 -10.06 -8.11 -0.72
C VAL A 1 -9.58 -8.35 -2.14
N ILE A 2 -8.60 -7.59 -2.61
CA ILE A 2 -8.09 -7.70 -3.98
C ILE A 2 -6.94 -8.70 -3.97
N ARG A 3 -7.04 -9.74 -4.81
CA ARG A 3 -6.09 -10.86 -4.85
C ARG A 3 -5.19 -10.83 -6.08
N ASP A 4 -5.72 -10.36 -7.20
CA ASP A 4 -4.95 -10.25 -8.44
C ASP A 4 -3.83 -9.20 -8.30
N LEU A 5 -2.63 -9.53 -8.77
CA LEU A 5 -1.47 -8.66 -8.59
C LEU A 5 -1.58 -7.39 -9.45
N ASP A 6 -2.08 -7.51 -10.68
CA ASP A 6 -2.16 -6.38 -11.61
C ASP A 6 -3.24 -5.37 -11.20
N GLU A 7 -4.31 -5.85 -10.55
CA GLU A 7 -5.33 -5.02 -9.89
C GLU A 7 -4.85 -4.41 -8.56
N LYS A 8 -4.00 -5.13 -7.80
CA LYS A 8 -3.43 -4.65 -6.53
C LYS A 8 -2.38 -3.56 -6.74
N LEU A 9 -1.51 -3.73 -7.74
CA LEU A 9 -0.33 -2.90 -7.94
C LEU A 9 -0.61 -1.39 -7.96
N PRO A 10 -1.61 -0.87 -8.71
CA PRO A 10 -1.89 0.56 -8.74
C PRO A 10 -2.25 1.09 -7.35
N ARG A 11 -3.07 0.34 -6.59
CA ARG A 11 -3.53 0.69 -5.24
C ARG A 11 -2.40 0.63 -4.23
N VAL A 12 -1.57 -0.41 -4.29
CA VAL A 12 -0.39 -0.57 -3.42
C VAL A 12 0.64 0.52 -3.70
N MET A 13 0.89 0.85 -4.97
CA MET A 13 1.78 1.96 -5.33
C MET A 13 1.26 3.30 -4.78
N ALA A 14 -0.02 3.62 -5.00
CA ALA A 14 -0.62 4.85 -4.50
C ALA A 14 -0.54 4.94 -2.96
N PHE A 15 -0.78 3.82 -2.27
CA PHE A 15 -0.62 3.74 -0.81
C PHE A 15 0.82 4.06 -0.38
N ILE A 16 1.83 3.41 -0.98
CA ILE A 16 3.23 3.62 -0.60
C ILE A 16 3.68 5.05 -0.95
N GLU A 17 3.19 5.64 -2.04
CA GLU A 17 3.49 7.03 -2.40
C GLU A 17 2.93 8.02 -1.38
N ASN A 18 1.65 7.89 -1.01
CA ASN A 18 1.04 8.71 0.03
C ASN A 18 1.74 8.53 1.38
N TRP A 19 2.12 7.29 1.70
CA TRP A 19 2.86 6.97 2.92
C TRP A 19 4.28 7.53 2.94
N ALA A 20 4.96 7.59 1.79
CA ALA A 20 6.32 8.12 1.66
C ALA A 20 6.38 9.66 1.75
N LEU A 21 5.26 10.34 1.49
CA LEU A 21 5.12 11.80 1.58
C LEU A 21 4.80 12.32 2.98
N ARG A 22 4.71 11.44 3.99
CA ARG A 22 4.37 11.84 5.36
C ARG A 22 5.40 12.83 5.92
N PRO A 23 5.00 14.03 6.39
CA PRO A 23 5.93 15.02 6.94
C PRO A 23 6.66 14.44 8.15
N GLY A 24 7.99 14.64 8.21
CA GLY A 24 8.87 14.14 9.28
C GLY A 24 9.61 12.82 8.99
N PHE A 25 9.27 12.08 7.93
CA PHE A 25 9.97 10.82 7.57
C PHE A 25 10.07 10.61 6.05
N PRO A 26 10.79 11.47 5.30
CA PRO A 26 10.93 11.33 3.86
C PRO A 26 11.74 10.07 3.51
N ARG A 27 11.10 9.10 2.85
CA ARG A 27 11.72 7.83 2.44
C ARG A 27 12.17 7.86 0.98
N ALA A 28 13.19 8.65 0.68
CA ALA A 28 13.68 8.86 -0.70
C ALA A 28 14.05 7.54 -1.43
N ARG A 29 14.64 6.57 -0.72
CA ARG A 29 14.98 5.24 -1.29
C ARG A 29 13.74 4.49 -1.78
N PHE A 30 12.62 4.58 -1.07
CA PHE A 30 11.37 3.94 -1.48
C PHE A 30 10.77 4.60 -2.72
N LYS A 31 10.87 5.93 -2.83
CA LYS A 31 10.41 6.66 -4.01
C LYS A 31 11.16 6.25 -5.28
N LEU A 32 12.48 6.04 -5.17
CA LEU A 32 13.31 5.56 -6.28
C LEU A 32 12.96 4.12 -6.69
N LEU A 33 12.81 3.23 -5.71
CA LEU A 33 12.36 1.85 -5.94
C LEU A 33 10.97 1.79 -6.59
N LEU A 34 10.01 2.58 -6.10
CA LEU A 34 8.68 2.70 -6.71
C LEU A 34 8.75 3.21 -8.15
N GLY A 35 9.60 4.20 -8.42
CA GLY A 35 9.84 4.72 -9.76
C GLY A 35 10.34 3.63 -10.72
N ALA A 36 11.31 2.81 -10.28
CA ALA A 36 11.81 1.69 -11.07
C ALA A 36 10.72 0.65 -11.39
N VAL A 37 9.86 0.31 -10.41
CA VAL A 37 8.75 -0.63 -10.63
C VAL A 37 7.69 -0.02 -11.56
N LYS A 38 7.37 1.27 -11.43
CA LYS A 38 6.45 1.98 -12.34
C LYS A 38 6.97 1.98 -13.77
N LEU A 39 8.26 2.26 -13.96
CA LEU A 39 8.90 2.24 -15.28
C LEU A 39 8.88 0.83 -15.88
N ASN A 40 9.21 -0.20 -15.09
CA ASN A 40 9.15 -1.60 -15.52
C ASN A 40 7.75 -1.98 -16.03
N ARG A 41 6.69 -1.54 -15.32
CA ARG A 41 5.30 -1.79 -15.72
C ARG A 41 4.89 -0.99 -16.95
N ALA A 42 5.27 0.28 -17.04
CA ALA A 42 4.97 1.14 -18.19
C ALA A 42 5.55 0.57 -19.49
N LEU A 43 6.74 -0.03 -19.40
CA LEU A 43 7.41 -0.71 -20.51
C LEU A 43 6.91 -2.16 -20.73
N ARG A 44 5.91 -2.62 -19.97
CA ARG A 44 5.35 -4.00 -20.00
C ARG A 44 6.42 -5.09 -19.87
N LEU A 45 7.50 -4.80 -19.16
CA LEU A 45 8.60 -5.74 -18.99
C LEU A 45 8.18 -6.90 -18.08
N PRO A 46 8.65 -8.12 -18.36
CA PRO A 46 8.39 -9.26 -17.48
C PRO A 46 9.01 -9.02 -16.10
N TRP A 47 8.43 -9.65 -15.08
CA TRP A 47 8.98 -9.66 -13.72
C TRP A 47 10.24 -10.52 -13.64
N TRP A 48 11.34 -10.06 -14.23
CA TRP A 48 12.63 -10.74 -14.28
C TRP A 48 13.67 -10.05 -13.38
N GLY A 49 14.64 -10.84 -12.91
CA GLY A 49 15.81 -10.36 -12.17
C GLY A 49 15.42 -9.72 -10.84
N PRO A 50 15.93 -8.51 -10.52
CA PRO A 50 15.68 -7.87 -9.22
C PRO A 50 14.20 -7.58 -8.98
N PHE A 51 13.37 -7.49 -10.03
CA PHE A 51 11.93 -7.23 -9.91
C PHE A 51 11.13 -8.43 -9.39
N ILE A 52 11.68 -9.66 -9.41
CA ILE A 52 11.02 -10.83 -8.77
C ILE A 52 10.81 -10.60 -7.28
N ILE A 53 11.78 -9.96 -6.61
CA ILE A 53 11.70 -9.64 -5.18
C ILE A 53 10.54 -8.67 -4.94
N ALA A 54 10.46 -7.60 -5.75
CA ALA A 54 9.37 -6.64 -5.69
C ALA A 54 8.00 -7.33 -5.93
N LYS A 55 7.90 -8.20 -6.94
CA LYS A 55 6.70 -9.00 -7.22
C LYS A 55 6.24 -9.78 -5.99
N ARG A 56 7.18 -10.48 -5.33
CA ARG A 56 6.89 -11.32 -4.16
C ARG A 56 6.40 -10.48 -2.98
N ILE A 57 7.02 -9.33 -2.73
CA ILE A 57 6.60 -8.38 -1.69
C ILE A 57 5.18 -7.89 -1.99
N PHE A 58 4.90 -7.38 -3.18
CA PHE A 58 3.57 -6.87 -3.54
C PHE A 58 2.49 -7.95 -3.51
N ARG A 59 2.84 -9.20 -3.84
CA ARG A 59 1.91 -10.33 -3.74
C ARG A 59 1.52 -10.59 -2.29
N ALA A 60 2.49 -10.57 -1.37
CA ALA A 60 2.27 -10.80 0.06
C ALA A 60 1.54 -9.64 0.77
N MET A 61 1.60 -8.41 0.24
CA MET A 61 0.90 -7.28 0.84
C MET A 61 -0.63 -7.44 0.74
N PRO A 62 -1.38 -7.49 1.85
CA PRO A 62 -2.83 -7.53 1.79
C PRO A 62 -3.36 -6.20 1.20
N CYS A 63 -4.32 -6.30 0.29
CA CYS A 63 -4.96 -5.14 -0.32
C CYS A 63 -6.47 -5.25 -0.15
N VAL A 64 -7.02 -4.30 0.60
CA VAL A 64 -8.45 -4.17 0.84
C VAL A 64 -8.88 -2.76 0.46
N GLU A 65 -9.96 -2.66 -0.28
CA GLU A 65 -10.59 -1.39 -0.61
C GLU A 65 -11.65 -1.11 0.45
N ILE A 66 -11.56 0.07 1.07
CA ILE A 66 -12.49 0.53 2.09
C ILE A 66 -13.20 1.74 1.50
N THR A 67 -14.51 1.63 1.34
CA THR A 67 -15.35 2.74 0.91
C THR A 67 -16.04 3.31 2.14
N PHE A 68 -15.78 4.58 2.43
CA PHE A 68 -16.53 5.31 3.44
C PHE A 68 -17.86 5.75 2.84
N THR A 69 -18.95 5.57 3.59
CA THR A 69 -20.30 5.95 3.16
C THR A 69 -20.87 7.01 4.10
N GLY A 70 -21.70 7.90 3.57
CA GLY A 70 -22.28 9.02 4.30
C GLY A 70 -21.40 10.28 4.28
N GLU A 71 -21.93 11.36 4.85
CA GLU A 71 -21.21 12.63 4.99
C GLU A 71 -20.16 12.53 6.10
N PRO A 72 -18.92 13.00 5.87
CA PRO A 72 -17.89 13.02 6.90
C PRO A 72 -18.29 13.98 8.03
N VAL A 73 -18.40 13.46 9.26
CA VAL A 73 -18.75 14.26 10.45
C VAL A 73 -17.52 14.44 11.33
N ARG A 74 -17.28 15.67 11.79
CA ARG A 74 -16.24 15.94 12.78
C ARG A 74 -16.64 15.30 14.11
N ARG A 75 -15.73 14.55 14.73
CA ARG A 75 -15.92 14.11 16.12
C ARG A 75 -15.61 15.28 17.06
N ASP A 76 -16.63 15.77 17.76
CA ASP A 76 -16.50 16.83 18.77
C ASP A 76 -16.15 16.29 20.16
N ALA A 77 -16.43 15.01 20.43
CA ALA A 77 -16.14 14.34 21.70
C ALA A 77 -15.63 12.90 21.48
N GLY A 78 -14.79 12.43 22.41
CA GLY A 78 -14.10 11.15 22.32
C GLY A 78 -12.83 11.28 21.47
N GLY A 79 -11.68 10.96 22.09
CA GLY A 79 -10.40 10.91 21.37
C GLY A 79 -10.42 9.90 20.22
N PRO A 80 -9.29 9.72 19.51
CA PRO A 80 -9.20 8.65 18.53
C PRO A 80 -9.62 7.32 19.16
N PRO A 81 -10.35 6.46 18.42
CA PRO A 81 -10.72 5.14 18.94
C PRO A 81 -9.45 4.42 19.41
N ALA A 82 -9.57 3.70 20.53
CA ALA A 82 -8.47 2.89 21.03
C ALA A 82 -7.94 1.99 19.89
N LEU A 83 -6.61 1.92 19.76
CA LEU A 83 -6.00 1.00 18.80
C LEU A 83 -6.52 -0.40 19.10
N SER A 84 -6.99 -1.10 18.07
CA SER A 84 -7.46 -2.47 18.22
C SER A 84 -6.33 -3.33 18.79
N GLU A 85 -6.65 -4.17 19.78
CA GLU A 85 -5.68 -5.11 20.35
C GLU A 85 -5.00 -5.94 19.25
N GLN A 86 -3.72 -6.21 19.45
CA GLN A 86 -2.93 -7.02 18.53
C GLN A 86 -3.52 -8.44 18.55
N ARG A 87 -4.08 -8.88 17.41
CA ARG A 87 -4.65 -10.23 17.28
C ARG A 87 -3.55 -11.18 16.80
N ASP A 88 -3.11 -12.08 17.68
CA ASP A 88 -2.05 -13.07 17.40
C ASP A 88 -2.42 -14.11 16.33
N GLY A 89 -3.71 -14.27 16.02
CA GLY A 89 -4.23 -15.31 15.11
C GLY A 89 -4.62 -14.86 13.70
N ARG A 90 -4.14 -13.72 13.18
CA ARG A 90 -4.53 -13.32 11.81
C ARG A 90 -3.88 -14.22 10.76
N PRO A 91 -4.65 -14.87 9.87
CA PRO A 91 -4.08 -15.58 8.74
C PRO A 91 -3.44 -14.55 7.77
N TYR A 92 -2.16 -14.76 7.47
CA TYR A 92 -1.39 -13.96 6.52
C TYR A 92 -1.78 -14.28 5.07
#